data_AF-A0A2M4BXX7-F1
#
_entry.id   AF-A0A2M4BXX7-F1
#
_cell.length_a   1.000
_cell.length_b   1.000
_cell.length_c   1.000
_cell.angle_alpha   90.00
_cell.angle_beta   90.00
_cell.angle_gamma   90.00
#
_symmetry.space_group_name_H-M   'P 1'
#
loop_
_entity.id
_entity.type
_entity.pdbx_description
1 polymer ?
#
loop_
_entity_poly.entity_id
_entity_poly.type
_entity_poly.pdbx_seq_one_letter_code
_entity_poly.pdbx_strand_id
1 'polypeptide(L)'
;MQREEKQFEMLMEAVLNRLNDLIHAIGGMIHRLETEYETLNWPTFLDNYALISGHVTGLMKILSSEIGTPLRNLTVLPLMLTQERDEALSQLTDGRVAMFSHDLAPDYLRTKPDPGAETRLATHETKANNLTTEAGIKQVAQYNKVISHVWDILNKAKEEWENESSTRPGIQQTSSMADTQALVAAVGVGNGLAVPVVPNVMIPPAIRQGSPMGTIPPVGAAPMGKIPSGIKTNIKAANQVHPYRPNQS
;
A
#
# COMPACT_ATOMS: atom_id res chain seq x y z
N MET A 1 5.41 7.78 -44.73
CA MET A 1 4.11 7.18 -45.11
C MET A 1 3.99 5.76 -44.57
N GLN A 2 4.26 4.70 -45.32
CA GLN A 2 3.82 3.33 -44.98
C GLN A 2 4.17 2.81 -43.56
N ARG A 3 5.33 3.21 -42.99
CA ARG A 3 5.69 2.88 -41.59
C ARG A 3 4.91 3.72 -40.57
N GLU A 4 4.68 5.00 -40.85
CA GLU A 4 3.97 5.94 -39.98
C GLU A 4 2.47 5.64 -39.97
N GLU A 5 1.89 5.33 -41.14
CA GLU A 5 0.50 4.84 -41.29
C GLU A 5 0.27 3.59 -40.43
N LYS A 6 1.16 2.59 -40.51
CA LYS A 6 1.06 1.39 -39.69
C LYS A 6 1.23 1.66 -38.19
N GLN A 7 2.10 2.60 -37.80
CA GLN A 7 2.22 3.02 -36.40
C GLN A 7 0.98 3.77 -35.90
N PHE A 8 0.33 4.53 -36.77
CA PHE A 8 -0.93 5.23 -36.51
C PHE A 8 -2.10 4.26 -36.36
N GLU A 9 -2.24 3.26 -37.23
CA GLU A 9 -3.24 2.18 -37.11
C GLU A 9 -3.10 1.44 -35.76
N MET A 10 -1.87 1.03 -35.41
CA MET A 10 -1.60 0.38 -34.12
C MET A 10 -1.92 1.27 -32.91
N LEU A 11 -1.69 2.58 -33.01
CA LEU A 11 -2.08 3.53 -31.96
C LEU A 11 -3.60 3.63 -31.83
N MET A 12 -4.32 3.74 -32.96
CA MET A 12 -5.78 3.84 -32.97
C MET A 12 -6.43 2.57 -32.41
N GLU A 13 -5.92 1.39 -32.76
CA GLU A 13 -6.36 0.11 -32.19
C GLU A 13 -6.11 0.06 -30.67
N ALA A 14 -4.93 0.48 -30.20
CA ALA A 14 -4.61 0.53 -28.77
C ALA A 14 -5.51 1.52 -27.99
N VAL A 15 -5.83 2.68 -28.59
CA VAL A 15 -6.75 3.67 -28.03
C VAL A 15 -8.18 3.14 -27.98
N LEU A 16 -8.67 2.52 -29.06
CA LEU A 16 -10.01 1.91 -29.13
C LEU A 16 -10.17 0.81 -28.09
N ASN A 17 -9.21 -0.12 -27.99
CA ASN A 17 -9.21 -1.17 -26.97
C ASN A 17 -9.26 -0.57 -25.55
N ARG A 18 -8.47 0.49 -25.27
CA ARG A 18 -8.46 1.12 -23.95
C ARG A 18 -9.73 1.92 -23.63
N LEU A 19 -10.39 2.49 -24.64
CA LEU A 19 -11.70 3.12 -24.51
C LEU A 19 -12.79 2.08 -24.26
N ASN A 20 -12.75 0.94 -24.95
CA ASN A 20 -13.68 -0.15 -24.72
C ASN A 20 -13.54 -0.72 -23.30
N ASP A 21 -12.32 -0.95 -22.79
CA ASP A 21 -12.11 -1.31 -21.38
C ASP A 21 -12.80 -0.33 -20.43
N LEU A 22 -12.62 0.98 -20.66
CA LEU A 22 -13.15 2.05 -19.82
C LEU A 22 -14.68 2.10 -19.85
N ILE A 23 -15.29 1.90 -21.03
CA ILE A 23 -16.75 1.82 -21.20
C ILE A 23 -17.30 0.64 -20.39
N HIS A 24 -16.68 -0.54 -20.49
CA HIS A 24 -17.10 -1.73 -19.72
C HIS A 24 -16.93 -1.53 -18.21
N ALA A 25 -15.83 -0.90 -17.77
CA ALA A 25 -15.60 -0.61 -16.34
C ALA A 25 -16.63 0.39 -15.78
N ILE A 26 -16.95 1.46 -16.53
CA ILE A 26 -17.99 2.43 -16.15
C ILE A 26 -19.37 1.78 -16.15
N GLY A 27 -19.73 1.05 -17.20
CA GLY A 27 -21.01 0.34 -17.29
C GLY A 27 -21.21 -0.70 -16.18
N GLY A 28 -20.15 -1.45 -15.84
CA GLY A 28 -20.14 -2.36 -14.70
C GLY A 28 -20.33 -1.64 -13.36
N MET A 29 -19.69 -0.49 -13.16
CA MET A 29 -19.87 0.31 -11.94
C MET A 29 -21.29 0.89 -11.84
N ILE A 30 -21.86 1.41 -12.94
CA ILE A 30 -23.24 1.89 -12.99
C ILE A 30 -24.20 0.74 -12.66
N HIS A 31 -24.04 -0.41 -13.30
CA HIS A 31 -24.89 -1.58 -13.03
C HIS A 31 -24.89 -1.97 -11.55
N ARG A 32 -23.71 -2.04 -10.90
CA ARG A 32 -23.61 -2.32 -9.45
C ARG A 32 -24.28 -1.23 -8.60
N LEU A 33 -24.16 0.03 -8.98
CA LEU A 33 -24.82 1.14 -8.29
C LEU A 33 -26.35 1.14 -8.46
N GLU A 34 -26.87 0.48 -9.49
CA GLU A 34 -28.32 0.36 -9.73
C GLU A 34 -28.91 -0.93 -9.13
N THR A 35 -28.16 -2.04 -9.11
CA THR A 35 -28.67 -3.36 -8.68
C THR A 35 -28.17 -3.84 -7.31
N GLU A 36 -26.96 -3.44 -6.90
CA GLU A 36 -26.29 -3.92 -5.68
C GLU A 36 -26.21 -2.83 -4.59
N TYR A 37 -26.89 -1.69 -4.73
CA TYR A 37 -26.68 -0.51 -3.86
C TYR A 37 -26.89 -0.76 -2.36
N GLU A 38 -27.76 -1.71 -1.97
CA GLU A 38 -27.98 -2.09 -0.57
C GLU A 38 -26.86 -2.97 0.01
N THR A 39 -26.10 -3.67 -0.85
CA THR A 39 -25.04 -4.61 -0.47
C THR A 39 -23.63 -4.11 -0.81
N LEU A 40 -23.53 -3.02 -1.58
CA LEU A 40 -22.27 -2.44 -2.02
C LEU A 40 -21.50 -1.81 -0.85
N ASN A 41 -20.37 -2.44 -0.50
CA ASN A 41 -19.47 -1.95 0.53
C ASN A 41 -18.45 -0.94 -0.05
N TRP A 42 -17.97 -0.04 0.81
CA TRP A 42 -17.04 1.03 0.42
C TRP A 42 -15.70 0.53 -0.16
N PRO A 43 -15.04 -0.52 0.36
CA PRO A 43 -13.88 -1.13 -0.30
C PRO A 43 -14.16 -1.55 -1.75
N THR A 44 -15.22 -2.31 -2.00
CA THR A 44 -15.59 -2.74 -3.37
C THR A 44 -15.90 -1.55 -4.27
N PHE A 45 -16.55 -0.50 -3.78
CA PHE A 45 -16.73 0.75 -4.53
C PHE A 45 -15.38 1.39 -4.92
N LEU A 46 -14.45 1.50 -3.96
CA LEU A 46 -13.11 2.04 -4.20
C LEU A 46 -12.30 1.21 -5.20
N ASP A 47 -12.40 -0.12 -5.17
CA ASP A 47 -11.71 -1.01 -6.12
C ASP A 47 -12.21 -0.78 -7.56
N ASN A 48 -13.54 -0.65 -7.75
CA ASN A 48 -14.12 -0.31 -9.06
C ASN A 48 -13.70 1.10 -9.52
N TYR A 49 -13.66 2.08 -8.62
CA TYR A 49 -13.18 3.43 -8.92
C TYR A 49 -11.68 3.46 -9.28
N ALA A 50 -10.86 2.66 -8.58
CA ALA A 50 -9.43 2.52 -8.86
C ALA A 50 -9.20 1.86 -10.24
N LEU A 51 -10.01 0.86 -10.61
CA LEU A 51 -9.99 0.24 -11.93
C LEU A 51 -10.26 1.28 -13.04
N ILE A 52 -11.35 2.04 -12.93
CA ILE A 52 -11.70 3.13 -13.88
C ILE A 52 -10.56 4.16 -13.96
N SER A 53 -10.03 4.58 -12.81
CA SER A 53 -8.89 5.52 -12.74
C SER A 53 -7.64 4.96 -13.43
N GLY A 54 -7.40 3.64 -13.34
CA GLY A 54 -6.34 2.94 -14.06
C GLY A 54 -6.57 2.85 -15.58
N HIS A 55 -7.82 2.71 -16.02
CA HIS A 55 -8.17 2.77 -17.44
C HIS A 55 -7.90 4.16 -18.03
N VAL A 56 -8.42 5.22 -17.39
CA VAL A 56 -8.18 6.63 -17.77
C VAL A 56 -6.70 6.98 -17.76
N THR A 57 -5.95 6.58 -16.71
CA THR A 57 -4.51 6.82 -16.64
C THR A 57 -3.74 6.09 -17.75
N GLY A 58 -4.15 4.86 -18.08
CA GLY A 58 -3.58 4.12 -19.21
C GLY A 58 -3.83 4.81 -20.55
N LEU A 59 -5.05 5.28 -20.79
CA LEU A 59 -5.41 6.04 -21.99
C LEU A 59 -4.57 7.32 -22.12
N MET A 60 -4.46 8.10 -21.05
CA MET A 60 -3.61 9.31 -21.05
C MET A 60 -2.14 9.00 -21.36
N LYS A 61 -1.58 7.88 -20.87
CA LYS A 61 -0.21 7.45 -21.21
C LYS A 61 -0.04 7.09 -22.68
N ILE A 62 -1.02 6.39 -23.28
CA ILE A 62 -0.99 6.06 -24.72
C ILE A 62 -1.03 7.34 -25.57
N LEU A 63 -1.96 8.25 -25.27
CA LEU A 63 -2.10 9.54 -25.98
C LEU A 63 -0.93 10.51 -25.77
N SER A 64 -0.24 10.43 -24.62
CA SER A 64 0.96 11.24 -24.33
C SER A 64 2.26 10.64 -24.88
N SER A 65 2.21 9.48 -25.54
CA SER A 65 3.39 8.86 -26.15
C SER A 65 3.90 9.66 -27.35
N GLU A 66 5.15 9.42 -27.75
CA GLU A 66 5.74 10.04 -28.94
C GLU A 66 4.91 9.70 -30.21
N ILE A 67 4.35 8.49 -30.28
CA ILE A 67 3.47 8.04 -31.38
C ILE A 67 2.13 8.78 -31.37
N GLY A 68 1.64 9.20 -30.19
CA GLY A 68 0.42 10.00 -30.06
C GLY A 68 0.59 11.49 -30.36
N THR A 69 1.81 12.03 -30.32
CA THR A 69 2.05 13.45 -30.54
C THR A 69 1.63 13.96 -31.95
N PRO A 70 1.88 13.22 -33.05
CA PRO A 70 1.38 13.56 -34.39
C PRO A 70 -0.13 13.72 -34.53
N LEU A 71 -0.96 13.14 -33.65
CA LEU A 71 -2.43 13.30 -33.69
C LEU A 71 -2.84 14.77 -33.65
N ARG A 72 -2.05 15.63 -32.98
CA ARG A 72 -2.29 17.07 -32.86
C ARG A 72 -2.19 17.83 -34.19
N ASN A 73 -1.55 17.23 -35.19
CA ASN A 73 -1.36 17.80 -36.52
C ASN A 73 -2.38 17.27 -37.54
N LEU A 74 -3.26 16.35 -37.11
CA LEU A 74 -4.32 15.77 -37.93
C LEU A 74 -5.67 16.37 -37.50
N THR A 75 -6.63 16.38 -38.43
CA THR A 75 -8.00 16.83 -38.17
C THR A 75 -8.98 15.77 -38.66
N VAL A 76 -10.10 15.64 -37.95
CA VAL A 76 -11.20 14.73 -38.33
C VAL A 76 -12.25 15.56 -39.05
N LEU A 77 -12.59 15.16 -40.26
CA LEU A 77 -13.61 15.80 -41.09
C LEU A 77 -14.56 14.74 -41.67
N PRO A 78 -15.89 14.96 -41.64
CA PRO A 78 -16.83 14.05 -42.30
C PRO A 78 -16.62 14.08 -43.82
N LEU A 79 -16.46 12.90 -44.42
CA LEU A 79 -16.39 12.75 -45.88
C LEU A 79 -17.78 12.68 -46.53
N MET A 80 -18.76 12.16 -45.78
CA MET A 80 -20.16 12.02 -46.19
C MET A 80 -21.04 12.22 -44.95
N LEU A 81 -22.19 12.87 -45.14
CA LEU A 81 -23.24 13.00 -44.14
C LEU A 81 -24.51 12.35 -44.71
N THR A 82 -25.18 11.51 -43.93
CA THR A 82 -26.39 10.79 -44.36
C THR A 82 -27.50 10.88 -43.32
N GLN A 83 -28.74 10.95 -43.79
CA GLN A 83 -29.93 10.82 -42.94
C GLN A 83 -30.42 9.37 -42.83
N GLU A 84 -29.85 8.46 -43.62
CA GLU A 84 -30.17 7.03 -43.54
C GLU A 84 -29.41 6.35 -42.40
N ARG A 85 -30.01 5.29 -41.86
CA ARG A 85 -29.40 4.46 -40.83
C ARG A 85 -28.25 3.65 -41.44
N ASP A 86 -27.06 3.79 -40.87
CA ASP A 86 -25.89 3.01 -41.25
C ASP A 86 -25.75 1.83 -40.29
N GLU A 87 -26.13 0.64 -40.74
CA GLU A 87 -26.06 -0.58 -39.92
C GLU A 87 -24.60 -1.01 -39.64
N ALA A 88 -23.65 -0.68 -40.52
CA ALA A 88 -22.24 -1.01 -40.29
C ALA A 88 -21.65 -0.11 -39.20
N LEU A 89 -21.95 1.20 -39.23
CA LEU A 89 -21.61 2.15 -38.17
C LEU A 89 -22.33 1.82 -36.86
N SER A 90 -23.61 1.45 -36.93
CA SER A 90 -24.39 0.99 -35.77
C SER A 90 -23.77 -0.27 -35.17
N GLN A 91 -23.32 -1.23 -35.97
CA GLN A 91 -22.68 -2.44 -35.46
C GLN A 91 -21.29 -2.17 -34.87
N LEU A 92 -20.48 -1.35 -35.52
CA LEU A 92 -19.13 -0.98 -35.06
C LEU A 92 -19.16 -0.17 -33.73
N THR A 93 -20.26 0.52 -33.46
CA THR A 93 -20.44 1.37 -32.28
C THR A 93 -21.38 0.77 -31.23
N ASP A 94 -21.71 -0.52 -31.30
CA ASP A 94 -22.63 -1.19 -30.35
C ASP A 94 -24.00 -0.49 -30.22
N GLY A 95 -24.49 0.09 -31.33
CA GLY A 95 -25.74 0.85 -31.40
C GLY A 95 -25.64 2.31 -30.95
N ARG A 96 -24.47 2.81 -30.53
CA ARG A 96 -24.28 4.19 -30.04
C ARG A 96 -24.42 5.25 -31.13
N VAL A 97 -24.03 4.93 -32.37
CA VAL A 97 -24.14 5.83 -33.53
C VAL A 97 -24.88 5.11 -34.65
N ALA A 98 -26.18 5.39 -34.79
CA ALA A 98 -27.03 4.77 -35.81
C ALA A 98 -26.97 5.44 -37.18
N MET A 99 -26.55 6.71 -37.24
CA MET A 99 -26.49 7.54 -38.44
C MET A 99 -25.57 8.73 -38.19
N PHE A 100 -25.04 9.33 -39.25
CA PHE A 100 -24.10 10.46 -39.16
C PHE A 100 -24.58 11.62 -40.04
N SER A 101 -25.56 12.36 -39.52
CA SER A 101 -26.33 13.40 -40.21
C SER A 101 -25.85 14.83 -39.91
N HIS A 102 -26.35 15.81 -40.66
CA HIS A 102 -25.97 17.23 -40.53
C HIS A 102 -26.26 17.84 -39.14
N ASP A 103 -27.28 17.34 -38.45
CA ASP A 103 -27.71 17.75 -37.11
C ASP A 103 -26.92 17.06 -35.99
N LEU A 104 -26.51 15.80 -36.17
CA LEU A 104 -25.77 15.03 -35.15
C LEU A 104 -24.25 15.14 -35.25
N ALA A 105 -23.70 15.35 -36.46
CA ALA A 105 -22.26 15.48 -36.68
C ALA A 105 -21.57 16.56 -35.82
N PRO A 106 -22.18 17.74 -35.53
CA PRO A 106 -21.60 18.73 -34.63
C PRO A 106 -21.43 18.23 -33.19
N ASP A 107 -22.35 17.40 -32.70
CA ASP A 107 -22.29 16.83 -31.35
C ASP A 107 -21.25 15.70 -31.27
N TYR A 108 -21.19 14.82 -32.27
CA TYR A 108 -20.19 13.74 -32.32
C TYR A 108 -18.76 14.25 -32.49
N LEU A 109 -18.55 15.39 -33.17
CA LEU A 109 -17.23 16.00 -33.37
C LEU A 109 -16.95 17.17 -32.41
N ARG A 110 -17.75 17.33 -31.36
CA ARG A 110 -17.59 18.42 -30.40
C ARG A 110 -16.27 18.32 -29.65
N THR A 111 -15.36 19.25 -29.93
CA THR A 111 -14.11 19.44 -29.18
C THR A 111 -14.24 20.41 -27.99
N LYS A 112 -15.33 21.19 -27.92
CA LYS A 112 -15.57 22.13 -26.81
C LYS A 112 -15.87 21.36 -25.52
N PRO A 113 -15.13 21.59 -24.40
CA PRO A 113 -15.39 20.97 -23.10
C PRO A 113 -16.82 21.18 -22.58
N ASP A 114 -17.17 20.48 -21.51
CA ASP A 114 -18.38 20.77 -20.75
C ASP A 114 -18.27 22.15 -20.03
N PRO A 115 -19.39 22.82 -19.73
CA PRO A 115 -19.37 24.15 -19.09
C PRO A 115 -18.67 24.18 -17.71
N GLY A 116 -18.65 23.06 -16.99
CA GLY A 116 -17.97 22.96 -15.70
C GLY A 116 -16.44 22.93 -15.86
N ALA A 117 -15.94 22.14 -16.81
CA ALA A 117 -14.53 22.13 -17.20
C ALA A 117 -14.10 23.48 -17.80
N GLU A 118 -14.92 24.10 -18.66
CA GLU A 118 -14.67 25.44 -19.22
C GLU A 118 -14.50 26.49 -18.12
N THR A 119 -15.40 26.50 -17.12
CA THR A 119 -15.32 27.42 -15.97
C THR A 119 -14.06 27.21 -15.14
N ARG A 120 -13.65 25.95 -14.92
CA ARG A 120 -12.42 25.60 -14.20
C ARG A 120 -11.18 26.05 -14.99
N LEU A 121 -11.14 25.79 -16.29
CA LEU A 121 -10.05 26.20 -17.18
C LEU A 121 -9.89 27.73 -17.20
N ALA A 122 -10.98 28.48 -17.38
CA ALA A 122 -10.96 29.94 -17.32
C ALA A 122 -10.44 30.48 -15.96
N THR A 123 -10.77 29.78 -14.85
CA THR A 123 -10.24 30.11 -13.52
C THR A 123 -8.72 29.86 -13.42
N HIS A 124 -8.21 28.79 -14.03
CA HIS A 124 -6.78 28.49 -14.08
C HIS A 124 -6.02 29.45 -15.00
N GLU A 125 -6.60 29.78 -16.17
CA GLU A 125 -6.05 30.74 -17.14
C GLU A 125 -5.97 32.16 -16.54
N THR A 126 -7.01 32.60 -15.83
CA THR A 126 -7.00 33.86 -15.09
C THR A 126 -5.87 33.89 -14.04
N LYS A 127 -5.63 32.78 -13.33
CA LYS A 127 -4.52 32.68 -12.37
C LYS A 127 -3.16 32.68 -13.07
N ALA A 128 -3.03 32.02 -14.22
CA ALA A 128 -1.79 31.98 -15.00
C ALA A 128 -1.43 33.37 -15.57
N ASN A 129 -2.41 34.10 -16.12
CA ASN A 129 -2.21 35.44 -16.68
C ASN A 129 -1.80 36.50 -15.64
N ASN A 130 -2.08 36.26 -14.35
CA ASN A 130 -1.65 37.11 -13.24
C ASN A 130 -0.21 36.80 -12.76
N LEU A 131 0.47 35.80 -13.32
CA LEU A 131 1.82 35.38 -12.93
C LEU A 131 2.81 35.66 -14.06
N THR A 132 3.93 36.33 -13.76
CA THR A 132 4.98 36.53 -14.77
C THR A 132 5.69 35.21 -15.08
N THR A 133 6.09 35.02 -16.34
CA THR A 133 6.75 33.78 -16.80
C THR A 133 8.00 33.45 -15.99
N GLU A 134 8.82 34.45 -15.65
CA GLU A 134 10.01 34.28 -14.81
C GLU A 134 9.68 33.85 -13.37
N ALA A 135 8.63 34.43 -12.77
CA ALA A 135 8.16 34.03 -11.44
C ALA A 135 7.63 32.59 -11.44
N GLY A 136 6.87 32.21 -12.48
CA GLY A 136 6.39 30.85 -12.67
C GLY A 136 7.52 29.82 -12.78
N ILE A 137 8.56 30.10 -13.58
CA ILE A 137 9.74 29.20 -13.71
C ILE A 137 10.45 29.03 -12.36
N LYS A 138 10.70 30.13 -11.63
CA LYS A 138 11.33 30.07 -10.29
C LYS A 138 10.48 29.28 -9.29
N GLN A 139 9.16 29.50 -9.30
CA GLN A 139 8.23 28.80 -8.42
C GLN A 139 8.15 27.29 -8.71
N VAL A 140 8.11 26.89 -9.99
CA VAL A 140 8.16 25.48 -10.40
C VAL A 140 9.48 24.82 -9.97
N ALA A 141 10.62 25.48 -10.17
CA ALA A 141 11.92 24.98 -9.74
C ALA A 141 11.99 24.79 -8.21
N GLN A 142 11.42 25.74 -7.44
CA GLN A 142 11.32 25.63 -5.99
C GLN A 142 10.42 24.47 -5.54
N TYR A 143 9.24 24.31 -6.13
CA TYR A 143 8.35 23.19 -5.80
C TYR A 143 8.96 21.84 -6.14
N ASN A 144 9.59 21.70 -7.32
CA ASN A 144 10.29 20.47 -7.69
C ASN A 144 11.37 20.11 -6.66
N LYS A 145 12.17 21.09 -6.20
CA LYS A 145 13.17 20.86 -5.15
C LYS A 145 12.56 20.37 -3.83
N VAL A 146 11.42 20.93 -3.41
CA VAL A 146 10.71 20.50 -2.19
C VAL A 146 10.12 19.10 -2.36
N ILE A 147 9.47 18.82 -3.49
CA ILE A 147 8.88 17.52 -3.80
C ILE A 147 9.95 16.42 -3.83
N SER A 148 11.06 16.64 -4.54
CA SER A 148 12.21 15.72 -4.55
C SER A 148 12.76 15.49 -3.14
N HIS A 149 12.94 16.54 -2.34
CA HIS A 149 13.46 16.39 -0.98
C HIS A 149 12.52 15.56 -0.07
N VAL A 150 11.20 15.78 -0.15
CA VAL A 150 10.21 14.98 0.60
C VAL A 150 10.19 13.53 0.10
N TRP A 151 10.33 13.32 -1.21
CA TRP A 151 10.44 12.00 -1.83
C TRP A 151 11.69 11.24 -1.35
N ASP A 152 12.85 11.91 -1.29
CA ASP A 152 14.10 11.33 -0.80
C ASP A 152 14.00 10.92 0.68
N ILE A 153 13.38 11.77 1.53
CA ILE A 153 13.10 11.43 2.94
C ILE A 153 12.21 10.19 3.03
N LEU A 154 11.17 10.11 2.21
CA LEU A 154 10.20 9.02 2.25
C LEU A 154 10.80 7.69 1.74
N ASN A 155 11.63 7.72 0.70
CA ASN A 155 12.39 6.56 0.26
C ASN A 155 13.41 6.11 1.31
N LYS A 156 14.16 7.03 1.92
CA LYS A 156 15.11 6.68 2.98
C LYS A 156 14.41 6.03 4.17
N ALA A 157 13.26 6.57 4.60
CA ALA A 157 12.46 5.97 5.67
C ALA A 157 11.94 4.57 5.30
N LYS A 158 11.56 4.36 4.02
CA LYS A 158 11.19 3.04 3.49
C LYS A 158 12.37 2.05 3.52
N GLU A 159 13.55 2.46 3.05
CA GLU A 159 14.77 1.64 3.09
C GLU A 159 15.19 1.31 4.52
N GLU A 160 15.09 2.26 5.45
CA GLU A 160 15.33 2.02 6.88
C GLU A 160 14.35 0.99 7.45
N TRP A 161 13.05 1.07 7.15
CA TRP A 161 12.05 0.08 7.57
C TRP A 161 12.26 -1.30 6.95
N GLU A 162 12.61 -1.39 5.66
CA GLU A 162 12.89 -2.66 4.98
C GLU A 162 14.15 -3.32 5.57
N ASN A 163 15.18 -2.54 5.88
CA ASN A 163 16.39 -2.99 6.58
C ASN A 163 16.14 -3.40 8.04
N GLU A 164 15.37 -2.65 8.82
CA GLU A 164 14.97 -3.04 10.19
C GLU A 164 14.11 -4.31 10.20
N SER A 165 13.27 -4.52 9.18
CA SER A 165 12.49 -5.76 9.03
C SER A 165 13.38 -6.97 8.70
N SER A 166 14.39 -6.76 7.84
CA SER A 166 15.32 -7.80 7.37
C SER A 166 16.42 -8.13 8.40
N THR A 167 16.72 -7.21 9.32
CA THR A 167 17.75 -7.39 10.36
C THR A 167 17.21 -7.92 11.67
N ARG A 168 15.90 -8.18 11.82
CA ARG A 168 15.39 -9.01 12.92
C ARG A 168 15.86 -10.46 12.73
N PRO A 169 16.74 -11.00 13.58
CA PRO A 169 16.83 -12.46 13.70
C PRO A 169 15.45 -12.94 14.19
N GLY A 170 14.96 -14.03 13.61
CA GLY A 170 13.58 -14.47 13.82
C GLY A 170 13.23 -14.58 15.31
N ILE A 171 12.03 -14.09 15.67
CA ILE A 171 11.35 -14.21 16.97
C ILE A 171 12.31 -14.19 18.17
N GLN A 172 12.46 -13.03 18.82
CA GLN A 172 13.16 -12.93 20.12
C GLN A 172 12.82 -14.14 20.99
N GLN A 173 13.83 -14.96 21.31
CA GLN A 173 13.61 -16.25 21.96
C GLN A 173 12.94 -16.05 23.33
N THR A 174 11.62 -16.25 23.38
CA THR A 174 10.80 -16.04 24.58
C THR A 174 10.94 -17.17 25.59
N SER A 175 11.64 -18.25 25.23
CA SER A 175 11.83 -19.45 26.05
C SER A 175 13.27 -19.95 26.00
N SER A 176 13.94 -19.94 27.15
CA SER A 176 15.23 -20.62 27.35
C SER A 176 14.99 -22.09 27.72
N MET A 177 15.57 -23.00 26.92
CA MET A 177 15.57 -24.44 27.24
C MET A 177 16.31 -24.74 28.55
N ALA A 178 17.38 -23.98 28.85
CA ALA A 178 18.14 -24.15 30.09
C ALA A 178 17.30 -23.76 31.32
N ASP A 179 16.59 -22.64 31.25
CA ASP A 179 15.73 -22.16 32.35
C ASP A 179 14.56 -23.12 32.56
N THR A 180 14.02 -23.67 31.47
CA THR A 180 12.98 -24.70 31.50
C THR A 180 13.47 -25.97 32.20
N GLN A 181 14.67 -26.45 31.87
CA GLN A 181 15.28 -27.61 32.52
C GLN A 181 15.61 -27.35 34.00
N ALA A 182 16.07 -26.14 34.35
CA ALA A 182 16.32 -25.74 35.73
C ALA A 182 15.03 -25.75 36.58
N LEU A 183 13.93 -25.20 36.05
CA LEU A 183 12.62 -25.23 36.71
C LEU A 183 12.10 -26.67 36.88
N VAL A 184 12.22 -27.53 35.85
CA VAL A 184 11.82 -28.94 35.93
C VAL A 184 12.66 -29.70 36.97
N ALA A 185 13.97 -29.45 37.05
CA ALA A 185 14.84 -30.08 38.05
C ALA A 185 14.53 -29.59 39.49
N ALA A 186 14.22 -28.30 39.65
CA ALA A 186 13.82 -27.73 40.94
C ALA A 186 12.47 -28.28 41.42
N VAL A 187 11.49 -28.42 40.54
CA VAL A 187 10.15 -28.95 40.87
C VAL A 187 10.15 -30.47 41.05
N GLY A 188 10.83 -31.21 40.17
CA GLY A 188 10.80 -32.67 40.17
C GLY A 188 11.77 -33.34 41.15
N VAL A 189 12.90 -32.69 41.46
CA VAL A 189 14.00 -33.27 42.27
C VAL A 189 14.39 -32.38 43.45
N GLY A 190 13.77 -31.19 43.59
CA GLY A 190 14.15 -30.21 44.62
C GLY A 190 15.50 -29.53 44.37
N ASN A 191 16.11 -29.73 43.19
CA ASN A 191 17.48 -29.31 42.94
C ASN A 191 17.60 -27.77 42.96
N GLY A 192 18.40 -27.23 43.89
CA GLY A 192 18.55 -25.79 44.11
C GLY A 192 17.58 -25.17 45.13
N LEU A 193 16.60 -25.92 45.66
CA LEU A 193 15.76 -25.46 46.77
C LEU A 193 16.44 -25.72 48.12
N ALA A 194 17.08 -24.68 48.68
CA ALA A 194 17.61 -24.73 50.03
C ALA A 194 16.46 -24.78 51.05
N VAL A 195 16.17 -25.97 51.59
CA VAL A 195 15.19 -26.14 52.67
C VAL A 195 15.70 -25.37 53.89
N PRO A 196 14.93 -24.43 54.47
CA PRO A 196 15.35 -23.75 55.70
C PRO A 196 15.38 -24.77 56.84
N VAL A 197 16.59 -25.07 57.32
CA VAL A 197 16.78 -25.93 58.50
C VAL A 197 16.28 -25.17 59.73
N VAL A 198 15.01 -25.39 60.08
CA VAL A 198 14.51 -25.14 61.43
C VAL A 198 15.27 -26.07 62.38
N PRO A 199 16.01 -25.54 63.37
CA PRO A 199 16.75 -26.40 64.28
C PRO A 199 15.79 -27.15 65.21
N ASN A 200 16.20 -28.37 65.59
CA ASN A 200 15.72 -29.12 66.75
C ASN A 200 14.45 -30.01 66.60
N VAL A 201 14.58 -31.12 65.84
CA VAL A 201 13.98 -32.42 66.24
C VAL A 201 15.00 -33.54 66.03
N MET A 202 15.14 -34.41 67.03
CA MET A 202 16.13 -35.49 67.13
C MET A 202 15.49 -36.83 66.72
N ILE A 203 16.07 -37.56 65.77
CA ILE A 203 15.63 -38.92 65.37
C ILE A 203 16.87 -39.84 65.25
N PRO A 204 16.84 -41.11 65.75
CA PRO A 204 18.04 -41.96 65.84
C PRO A 204 18.46 -42.66 64.53
N PRO A 205 19.69 -43.21 64.43
CA PRO A 205 20.26 -43.68 63.17
C PRO A 205 19.96 -45.16 62.83
N ALA A 206 19.88 -45.45 61.53
CA ALA A 206 19.91 -46.80 60.97
C ALA A 206 21.24 -47.07 60.22
N ILE A 207 21.53 -48.34 59.93
CA ILE A 207 22.89 -48.91 59.82
C ILE A 207 23.26 -49.33 58.38
N ARG A 208 24.50 -48.99 57.95
CA ARG A 208 25.30 -49.56 56.80
C ARG A 208 24.78 -49.27 55.36
N GLN A 209 25.59 -49.31 54.29
CA GLN A 209 27.04 -49.54 54.06
C GLN A 209 27.47 -48.93 52.70
N GLY A 210 28.73 -48.51 52.51
CA GLY A 210 29.31 -48.29 51.16
C GLY A 210 30.25 -47.08 50.99
N SER A 211 31.55 -47.28 51.19
CA SER A 211 32.65 -46.33 50.87
C SER A 211 33.17 -46.58 49.41
N PRO A 212 34.14 -45.82 48.82
CA PRO A 212 35.04 -44.84 49.45
C PRO A 212 35.48 -43.57 48.66
N MET A 213 36.05 -42.63 49.43
CA MET A 213 37.19 -41.72 49.12
C MET A 213 37.07 -40.58 48.09
N GLY A 214 37.27 -39.34 48.58
CA GLY A 214 37.45 -38.11 47.80
C GLY A 214 37.81 -36.88 48.67
N THR A 215 39.05 -36.85 49.18
CA THR A 215 39.86 -35.69 49.69
C THR A 215 39.21 -34.39 50.22
N ILE A 216 39.62 -34.00 51.44
CA ILE A 216 39.33 -32.74 52.18
C ILE A 216 40.68 -32.26 52.76
N PRO A 217 41.15 -30.98 52.65
CA PRO A 217 40.58 -29.76 53.30
C PRO A 217 40.77 -28.44 52.45
N PRO A 218 40.59 -27.19 52.97
CA PRO A 218 40.07 -26.73 54.28
C PRO A 218 38.89 -25.70 54.23
N VAL A 219 38.36 -25.47 55.43
CA VAL A 219 37.32 -24.47 55.76
C VAL A 219 37.83 -23.03 55.62
N GLY A 220 37.03 -22.16 54.99
CA GLY A 220 37.15 -20.70 55.04
C GLY A 220 35.83 -20.08 55.48
N ALA A 221 35.87 -19.11 56.41
CA ALA A 221 34.67 -18.57 57.07
C ALA A 221 33.76 -17.77 56.12
N ALA A 222 32.44 -17.91 56.30
CA ALA A 222 31.45 -17.06 55.66
C ALA A 222 31.28 -15.72 56.40
N PRO A 223 31.12 -14.60 55.68
CA PRO A 223 30.32 -13.49 56.13
C PRO A 223 28.94 -13.53 55.47
N MET A 224 27.87 -13.29 56.24
CA MET A 224 26.53 -13.09 55.69
C MET A 224 26.52 -11.89 54.73
N GLY A 225 26.15 -12.14 53.48
CA GLY A 225 25.83 -11.12 52.48
C GLY A 225 24.50 -11.43 51.83
N LYS A 226 23.57 -10.47 51.83
CA LYS A 226 22.23 -10.62 51.22
C LYS A 226 22.39 -10.98 49.74
N ILE A 227 21.87 -12.13 49.32
CA ILE A 227 21.84 -12.51 47.90
C ILE A 227 20.86 -11.57 47.17
N PRO A 228 21.31 -10.74 46.21
CA PRO A 228 20.40 -9.89 45.46
C PRO A 228 19.60 -10.74 44.47
N SER A 229 18.28 -10.54 44.41
CA SER A 229 17.45 -11.22 43.41
C SER A 229 17.84 -10.76 42.00
N GLY A 230 18.43 -11.66 41.23
CA GLY A 230 19.03 -11.38 39.93
C GLY A 230 18.07 -11.38 38.73
N ILE A 231 16.76 -11.43 38.95
CA ILE A 231 15.78 -11.44 37.85
C ILE A 231 15.62 -10.02 37.29
N LYS A 232 16.47 -9.67 36.32
CA LYS A 232 16.27 -8.48 35.47
C LYS A 232 15.13 -8.73 34.47
N THR A 233 13.89 -8.57 34.90
CA THR A 233 12.74 -8.48 33.99
C THR A 233 12.83 -7.21 33.16
N ASN A 234 13.37 -7.31 31.93
CA ASN A 234 13.42 -6.18 31.00
C ASN A 234 12.07 -5.98 30.29
N ILE A 235 10.98 -5.92 31.08
CA ILE A 235 9.63 -5.63 30.59
C ILE A 235 9.56 -4.13 30.34
N LYS A 236 10.01 -3.72 29.16
CA LYS A 236 9.68 -2.40 28.62
C LYS A 236 8.18 -2.40 28.32
N ALA A 237 7.39 -1.84 29.22
CA ALA A 237 5.95 -1.70 29.02
C ALA A 237 5.71 -0.96 27.70
N ALA A 238 5.23 -1.70 26.70
CA ALA A 238 4.96 -1.14 25.40
C ALA A 238 3.69 -0.29 25.50
N ASN A 239 3.85 1.04 25.53
CA ASN A 239 2.76 1.96 25.20
C ASN A 239 2.41 1.80 23.71
N GLN A 240 1.74 0.70 23.38
CA GLN A 240 1.06 0.52 22.11
C GLN A 240 -0.16 1.44 22.08
N VAL A 241 0.09 2.70 21.74
CA VAL A 241 -0.96 3.63 21.30
C VAL A 241 -1.44 3.12 19.94
N HIS A 242 -2.44 2.24 19.95
CA HIS A 242 -3.12 1.81 18.73
C HIS A 242 -3.74 3.03 18.04
N PRO A 243 -3.50 3.27 16.72
CA PRO A 243 -3.98 4.47 16.03
C PRO A 243 -5.50 4.61 15.90
N TYR A 244 -6.28 3.60 16.31
CA TYR A 244 -7.73 3.59 16.22
C TYR A 244 -8.36 3.14 17.54
N ARG A 245 -8.52 4.08 18.48
CA ARG A 245 -9.51 3.98 19.54
C ARG A 245 -10.67 4.91 19.20
N PRO A 246 -11.91 4.42 19.01
CA PRO A 246 -13.07 5.29 18.92
C PRO A 246 -13.33 5.89 20.31
N ASN A 247 -13.44 7.21 20.38
CA ASN A 247 -13.92 7.87 21.60
C ASN A 247 -15.36 7.43 21.86
N GLN A 248 -15.61 6.83 23.02
CA GLN A 248 -16.96 6.67 23.56
C GLN A 248 -17.23 7.82 24.52
N SER A 249 -18.31 8.56 24.23
CA SER A 249 -19.06 9.48 25.10
C SER A 249 -18.25 10.46 25.97
#